data_AF-A0A1H5F5A0-F1
#
_entry.id   AF-A0A1H5F5A0-F1
#
_cell.length_a   1.000
_cell.length_b   1.000
_cell.length_c   1.000
_cell.angle_alpha   90.00
_cell.angle_beta   90.00
_cell.angle_gamma   90.00
#
_symmetry.space_group_name_H-M   'P 1'
#
loop_
_entity.id
_entity.type
_entity.pdbx_description
1 polymer ?
#
loop_
_entity_poly.entity_id
_entity_poly.type
_entity_poly.pdbx_seq_one_letter_code
_entity_poly.pdbx_strand_id
1 'polypeptide(L)'
;MKTKMNRLLTFICILTAFISLLLIGCNNNDIPFDSNNLLKGVWAKAKHNGETITFKRVKSLPEKEYGVAFNDANIFIQKTSGFCGTPPLTFYDDKGTYNADKVLIKVQLDNFPGNFNWEIVSLTEKELVVKTALTEREKEHQELLKMYSIFHTIATSKTCENSNDWAYTNYGSKACGGSQGYIAYSKKIDVSGFLKKVENYTKAEDFYNKKWGIVSTCDIPPKPTNIECVNGVAVLKY
;
A
#
# COMPACT_ATOMS: atom_id res chain seq x y z
N MET A 1 70.11 9.33 -47.64
CA MET A 1 69.63 9.54 -46.25
C MET A 1 68.18 10.03 -46.13
N LYS A 2 67.52 10.53 -47.20
CA LYS A 2 66.10 10.98 -47.17
C LYS A 2 65.06 9.84 -47.23
N THR A 3 65.37 8.72 -47.89
CA THR A 3 64.41 7.63 -48.14
C THR A 3 64.12 6.75 -46.92
N LYS A 4 65.06 6.66 -45.98
CA LYS A 4 64.91 5.88 -44.72
C LYS A 4 64.07 6.62 -43.67
N MET A 5 64.11 7.96 -43.70
CA MET A 5 63.37 8.82 -42.77
C MET A 5 61.86 8.85 -43.10
N ASN A 6 61.49 8.82 -44.39
CA ASN A 6 60.08 8.73 -44.77
C ASN A 6 59.45 7.40 -44.37
N ARG A 7 60.15 6.26 -44.52
CA ARG A 7 59.63 4.94 -44.09
C ARG A 7 59.46 4.83 -42.58
N LEU A 8 60.32 5.50 -41.79
CA LEU A 8 60.20 5.55 -40.33
C LEU A 8 59.04 6.46 -39.88
N LEU A 9 58.82 7.60 -40.55
CA LEU A 9 57.66 8.48 -40.29
C LEU A 9 56.32 7.82 -40.70
N THR A 10 56.28 7.04 -41.78
CA THR A 10 55.04 6.34 -42.18
C THR A 10 54.68 5.22 -41.20
N PHE A 11 55.69 4.48 -40.68
CA PHE A 11 55.47 3.45 -39.67
C PHE A 11 55.02 4.03 -38.32
N ILE A 12 55.56 5.18 -37.92
CA ILE A 12 55.12 5.89 -36.70
C ILE A 12 53.68 6.40 -36.85
N CYS A 13 53.29 6.94 -38.02
CA CYS A 13 51.91 7.37 -38.26
C CYS A 13 50.90 6.20 -38.28
N ILE A 14 51.29 5.02 -38.78
CA ILE A 14 50.42 3.84 -38.80
C ILE A 14 50.31 3.20 -37.40
N LEU A 15 51.37 3.26 -36.59
CA LEU A 15 51.34 2.78 -35.21
C LEU A 15 50.55 3.71 -34.27
N THR A 16 50.57 5.03 -34.53
CA THR A 16 49.72 5.98 -33.80
C THR A 16 48.26 5.95 -34.25
N ALA A 17 47.96 5.54 -35.48
CA ALA A 17 46.59 5.39 -35.98
C ALA A 17 45.89 4.11 -35.48
N PHE A 18 46.65 3.08 -35.11
CA PHE A 18 46.09 1.82 -34.58
C PHE A 18 45.85 1.83 -33.07
N ILE A 19 46.55 2.71 -32.33
CA ILE A 19 46.35 2.91 -30.88
C ILE A 19 45.17 3.84 -30.56
N SER A 20 44.71 4.65 -31.53
CA SER A 20 43.51 5.48 -31.39
C SER A 20 42.17 4.73 -31.56
N LEU A 21 42.18 3.43 -31.91
CA LEU A 21 40.96 2.62 -32.03
C LEU A 21 40.58 1.84 -30.75
N LEU A 22 41.31 2.01 -29.63
CA LEU A 22 41.12 1.20 -28.42
C LEU A 22 40.45 1.92 -27.23
N LEU A 23 39.81 3.09 -27.42
CA LEU A 23 39.16 3.82 -26.31
C LEU A 23 37.74 4.32 -26.61
N ILE A 24 36.87 3.46 -27.15
CA ILE A 24 35.41 3.62 -26.95
C ILE A 24 34.83 2.29 -26.47
N GLY A 25 35.33 1.84 -25.32
CA GLY A 25 34.68 0.83 -24.48
C GLY A 25 34.04 1.51 -23.29
N CYS A 26 33.10 2.43 -23.52
CA CYS A 26 32.20 2.90 -22.47
C CYS A 26 31.27 1.73 -22.11
N ASN A 27 31.67 0.90 -21.14
CA ASN A 27 30.71 0.09 -20.38
C ASN A 27 29.92 1.05 -19.47
N ASN A 28 29.10 1.91 -20.08
CA ASN A 28 28.13 2.68 -19.34
C ASN A 28 27.06 1.68 -18.90
N ASN A 29 27.24 1.13 -17.70
CA ASN A 29 26.23 0.37 -16.98
C ASN A 29 25.03 1.25 -16.57
N ASP A 30 24.90 2.44 -17.17
CA ASP A 30 23.84 3.38 -16.91
C ASP A 30 22.54 2.78 -17.43
N ILE A 31 21.59 2.63 -16.50
CA ILE A 31 20.27 2.12 -16.82
C ILE A 31 19.54 3.26 -17.54
N PRO A 32 19.12 3.07 -18.81
CA PRO A 32 18.46 4.12 -19.55
C PRO A 32 17.15 4.54 -18.88
N PHE A 33 16.88 5.84 -18.88
CA PHE A 33 15.65 6.43 -18.35
C PHE A 33 15.21 7.60 -19.23
N ASP A 34 13.89 7.88 -19.25
CA ASP A 34 13.32 9.03 -19.94
C ASP A 34 13.36 10.24 -18.98
N SER A 35 14.16 11.27 -19.30
CA SER A 35 14.25 12.48 -18.48
C SER A 35 12.98 13.33 -18.51
N ASN A 36 12.11 13.17 -19.52
CA ASN A 36 10.83 13.85 -19.59
C ASN A 36 9.74 13.12 -18.78
N ASN A 37 9.93 11.83 -18.50
CA ASN A 37 9.03 11.06 -17.67
C ASN A 37 9.78 9.95 -16.92
N LEU A 38 10.23 10.28 -15.71
CA LEU A 38 10.97 9.36 -14.86
C LEU A 38 10.18 8.11 -14.50
N LEU A 39 8.84 8.09 -14.55
CA LEU A 39 8.06 6.89 -14.18
C LEU A 39 8.28 5.76 -15.20
N LYS A 40 8.48 6.10 -16.47
CA LYS A 40 8.69 5.13 -17.54
C LYS A 40 9.96 4.33 -17.30
N GLY A 41 9.91 3.05 -17.64
CA GLY A 41 11.00 2.09 -17.46
C GLY A 41 10.59 0.93 -16.58
N VAL A 42 11.60 0.17 -16.13
CA VAL A 42 11.40 -1.06 -15.36
C VAL A 42 11.87 -0.88 -13.93
N TRP A 43 11.05 -1.34 -13.00
CA TRP A 43 11.18 -1.20 -11.56
C TRP A 43 11.07 -2.57 -10.90
N ALA A 44 12.08 -2.98 -10.14
CA ALA A 44 12.10 -4.29 -9.47
C ALA A 44 12.72 -4.16 -8.08
N LYS A 45 13.09 -5.28 -7.46
CA LYS A 45 13.73 -5.28 -6.12
C LYS A 45 12.87 -4.60 -5.07
N ALA A 46 11.58 -4.92 -5.10
CA ALA A 46 10.57 -4.33 -4.23
C ALA A 46 10.92 -4.58 -2.75
N LYS A 47 10.97 -3.50 -1.98
CA LYS A 47 11.15 -3.52 -0.52
C LYS A 47 9.95 -2.87 0.14
N HIS A 48 9.29 -3.61 1.01
CA HIS A 48 8.18 -3.10 1.81
C HIS A 48 8.69 -2.41 3.07
N ASN A 49 8.21 -1.20 3.34
CA ASN A 49 8.44 -0.47 4.59
C ASN A 49 7.13 0.19 5.04
N GLY A 50 6.44 -0.47 5.96
CA GLY A 50 5.09 -0.08 6.38
C GLY A 50 4.13 -0.07 5.19
N GLU A 51 3.57 1.11 4.90
CA GLU A 51 2.62 1.34 3.81
C GLU A 51 3.28 1.56 2.44
N THR A 52 4.60 1.69 2.39
CA THR A 52 5.34 2.01 1.17
C THR A 52 6.03 0.81 0.56
N ILE A 53 6.12 0.82 -0.77
CA ILE A 53 6.92 -0.11 -1.56
C ILE A 53 7.98 0.72 -2.28
N THR A 54 9.25 0.38 -2.05
CA THR A 54 10.38 0.96 -2.77
C THR A 54 10.85 0.01 -3.85
N PHE A 55 10.85 0.47 -5.09
CA PHE A 55 11.44 -0.22 -6.23
C PHE A 55 12.74 0.44 -6.66
N LYS A 56 13.63 -0.35 -7.27
CA LYS A 56 14.84 0.12 -7.95
C LYS A 56 14.69 -0.01 -9.45
N ARG A 57 15.16 1.00 -10.18
CA ARG A 57 15.23 0.93 -11.64
C ARG A 57 16.14 -0.22 -12.06
N VAL A 58 15.73 -0.99 -13.05
CA VAL A 58 16.50 -2.10 -13.64
C VAL A 58 16.40 -2.06 -15.16
N LYS A 59 17.32 -2.74 -15.85
CA LYS A 59 17.36 -2.78 -17.32
C LYS A 59 16.20 -3.57 -17.94
N SER A 60 15.73 -4.60 -17.25
CA SER A 60 14.65 -5.50 -17.71
C SER A 60 13.95 -6.15 -16.52
N LEU A 61 12.73 -6.65 -16.72
CA LEU A 61 11.99 -7.36 -15.67
C LEU A 61 12.76 -8.63 -15.29
N PRO A 62 13.05 -8.87 -14.00
CA PRO A 62 13.70 -10.11 -13.58
C PRO A 62 12.82 -11.34 -13.86
N GLU A 63 13.42 -12.49 -14.15
CA GLU A 63 12.66 -13.72 -14.42
C GLU A 63 12.02 -14.33 -13.17
N LYS A 64 12.66 -14.17 -12.00
CA LYS A 64 12.30 -14.85 -10.75
C LYS A 64 12.13 -13.89 -9.56
N GLU A 65 11.70 -12.67 -9.83
CA GLU A 65 11.48 -11.64 -8.82
C GLU A 65 10.32 -10.74 -9.23
N TYR A 66 9.61 -10.18 -8.26
CA TYR A 66 8.57 -9.19 -8.54
C TYR A 66 9.14 -7.92 -9.16
N GLY A 67 8.38 -7.34 -10.09
CA GLY A 67 8.74 -6.09 -10.74
C GLY A 67 7.58 -5.55 -11.57
N VAL A 68 7.68 -4.30 -11.96
CA VAL A 68 6.70 -3.60 -12.78
C VAL A 68 7.40 -2.81 -13.88
N ALA A 69 6.71 -2.60 -15.00
CA ALA A 69 7.19 -1.78 -16.10
C ALA A 69 6.10 -0.84 -16.61
N PHE A 70 6.48 0.40 -16.90
CA PHE A 70 5.64 1.44 -17.49
C PHE A 70 6.25 1.86 -18.83
N ASN A 71 5.48 1.81 -19.93
CA ASN A 71 5.98 2.18 -21.26
C ASN A 71 5.23 3.37 -21.89
N ASP A 72 5.69 3.79 -23.07
CA ASP A 72 5.15 4.94 -23.82
C ASP A 72 3.74 4.76 -24.37
N ALA A 73 3.28 3.52 -24.52
CA ALA A 73 1.96 3.20 -25.05
C ALA A 73 0.89 3.07 -23.94
N ASN A 74 1.17 3.60 -22.75
CA ASN A 74 0.34 3.42 -21.54
C ASN A 74 0.13 1.95 -21.15
N ILE A 75 1.04 1.06 -21.54
CA ILE A 75 1.00 -0.36 -21.16
C ILE A 75 1.75 -0.53 -19.84
N PHE A 76 1.10 -1.26 -18.94
CA PHE A 76 1.65 -1.71 -17.68
C PHE A 76 1.97 -3.21 -17.77
N ILE A 77 3.10 -3.62 -17.22
CA ILE A 77 3.46 -5.03 -17.07
C ILE A 77 3.88 -5.26 -15.63
N GLN A 78 3.33 -6.28 -14.99
CA GLN A 78 3.71 -6.73 -13.65
C GLN A 78 4.25 -8.16 -13.73
N LYS A 79 5.50 -8.35 -13.31
CA LYS A 79 6.03 -9.67 -13.00
C LYS A 79 5.52 -10.09 -11.63
N THR A 80 4.72 -11.15 -11.60
CA THR A 80 4.10 -11.69 -10.39
C THR A 80 4.16 -13.22 -10.38
N SER A 81 3.68 -13.85 -9.30
CA SER A 81 3.59 -15.31 -9.18
C SER A 81 2.22 -15.74 -8.67
N GLY A 82 1.77 -16.92 -9.10
CA GLY A 82 0.42 -17.43 -8.90
C GLY A 82 0.13 -17.96 -7.48
N PHE A 83 -1.15 -18.23 -7.22
CA PHE A 83 -1.67 -18.53 -5.87
C PHE A 83 -1.36 -19.95 -5.40
N CYS A 84 -0.34 -20.08 -4.54
CA CYS A 84 -0.40 -20.77 -3.24
C CYS A 84 0.98 -21.04 -2.62
N GLY A 85 1.94 -20.11 -2.73
CA GLY A 85 3.06 -19.96 -1.78
C GLY A 85 3.97 -21.16 -1.50
N THR A 86 3.84 -22.26 -2.24
CA THR A 86 4.59 -23.50 -2.01
C THR A 86 5.72 -23.51 -3.03
N PRO A 87 6.99 -23.41 -2.61
CA PRO A 87 8.11 -23.45 -3.54
C PRO A 87 8.09 -24.70 -4.43
N PRO A 88 8.56 -24.58 -5.69
CA PRO A 88 9.09 -23.37 -6.31
C PRO A 88 7.98 -22.43 -6.82
N LEU A 89 8.17 -21.11 -6.62
CA LEU A 89 7.28 -20.11 -7.20
C LEU A 89 7.48 -20.03 -8.72
N THR A 90 6.38 -20.06 -9.46
CA THR A 90 6.36 -19.81 -10.91
C THR A 90 5.96 -18.37 -11.17
N PHE A 91 6.85 -17.62 -11.81
CA PHE A 91 6.62 -16.22 -12.16
C PHE A 91 6.07 -16.09 -13.58
N TYR A 92 5.20 -15.12 -13.79
CA TYR A 92 4.62 -14.75 -15.08
C TYR A 92 4.40 -13.24 -15.18
N ASP A 93 4.24 -12.74 -16.41
CA ASP A 93 3.86 -11.36 -16.66
C ASP A 93 2.35 -11.23 -16.75
N ASP A 94 1.80 -10.37 -15.90
CA ASP A 94 0.46 -9.85 -16.03
C ASP A 94 0.51 -8.50 -16.73
N LYS A 95 -0.37 -8.28 -17.69
CA LYS A 95 -0.36 -7.08 -18.53
C LYS A 95 -1.60 -6.25 -18.26
N GLY A 96 -1.51 -4.99 -18.62
CA GLY A 96 -2.62 -4.07 -18.48
C GLY A 96 -2.29 -2.70 -19.03
N THR A 97 -3.07 -1.73 -18.61
CA THR A 97 -2.86 -0.32 -18.92
C THR A 97 -2.63 0.48 -17.65
N TYR A 98 -1.97 1.63 -17.78
CA TYR A 98 -1.88 2.59 -16.71
C TYR A 98 -2.19 4.00 -17.18
N ASN A 99 -2.65 4.82 -16.25
CA ASN A 99 -2.72 6.26 -16.40
C ASN A 99 -2.05 6.91 -15.20
N ALA A 100 -1.12 7.84 -15.45
CA ALA A 100 -0.44 8.59 -14.40
C ALA A 100 -0.80 10.08 -14.53
N ASP A 101 -1.38 10.64 -13.46
CA ASP A 101 -1.64 12.08 -13.34
C ASP A 101 -1.02 12.59 -12.04
N LYS A 102 -0.04 13.49 -12.17
CA LYS A 102 0.79 14.02 -11.08
C LYS A 102 1.42 12.90 -10.25
N VAL A 103 0.83 12.60 -9.09
CA VAL A 103 1.30 11.59 -8.14
C VAL A 103 0.45 10.33 -8.17
N LEU A 104 -0.69 10.30 -8.87
CA LEU A 104 -1.61 9.17 -8.88
C LEU A 104 -1.37 8.30 -10.10
N ILE A 105 -1.05 7.03 -9.88
CA ILE A 105 -0.96 5.99 -10.90
C ILE A 105 -2.18 5.09 -10.75
N LYS A 106 -2.99 4.99 -11.81
CA LYS A 106 -4.11 4.05 -11.90
C LYS A 106 -3.73 2.92 -12.82
N VAL A 107 -3.76 1.69 -12.34
CA VAL A 107 -3.45 0.49 -13.11
C VAL A 107 -4.72 -0.33 -13.32
N GLN A 108 -4.92 -0.77 -14.55
CA GLN A 108 -5.97 -1.70 -14.93
C GLN A 108 -5.31 -2.92 -15.57
N LEU A 109 -5.32 -4.06 -14.87
CA LEU A 109 -4.77 -5.31 -15.39
C LEU A 109 -5.82 -6.04 -16.26
N ASP A 110 -5.32 -6.78 -17.24
CA ASP A 110 -6.13 -7.57 -18.16
C ASP A 110 -6.78 -8.76 -17.43
N ASN A 111 -6.10 -9.31 -16.41
CA ASN A 111 -6.58 -10.43 -15.61
C ASN A 111 -7.13 -9.99 -14.24
N PHE A 112 -8.20 -10.65 -13.80
CA PHE A 112 -8.79 -10.44 -12.47
C PHE A 112 -8.16 -11.36 -11.41
N PRO A 113 -7.97 -10.91 -10.15
CA PRO A 113 -8.12 -9.53 -9.65
C PRO A 113 -6.87 -8.70 -9.95
N GLY A 114 -7.01 -7.44 -10.36
CA GLY A 114 -5.81 -6.69 -10.74
C GLY A 114 -5.86 -5.18 -10.90
N ASN A 115 -7.01 -4.52 -10.69
CA ASN A 115 -7.04 -3.06 -10.74
C ASN A 115 -6.57 -2.49 -9.40
N PHE A 116 -5.64 -1.54 -9.44
CA PHE A 116 -5.15 -0.87 -8.24
C PHE A 116 -4.68 0.56 -8.55
N ASN A 117 -4.61 1.37 -7.49
CA ASN A 117 -4.11 2.72 -7.57
C ASN A 117 -2.92 2.90 -6.63
N TRP A 118 -1.88 3.57 -7.11
CA TRP A 118 -0.72 3.95 -6.33
C TRP A 118 -0.55 5.46 -6.27
N GLU A 119 -0.11 5.95 -5.13
CA GLU A 119 0.37 7.31 -4.95
C GLU A 119 1.90 7.28 -4.93
N ILE A 120 2.53 8.09 -5.79
CA ILE A 120 3.98 8.30 -5.82
C ILE A 120 4.36 9.12 -4.59
N VAL A 121 5.11 8.49 -3.68
CA VAL A 121 5.70 9.13 -2.51
C VAL A 121 7.01 9.82 -2.89
N SER A 122 7.82 9.17 -3.74
CA SER A 122 9.06 9.72 -4.28
C SER A 122 9.38 9.06 -5.62
N LEU A 123 9.92 9.82 -6.56
CA LEU A 123 10.34 9.33 -7.86
C LEU A 123 11.66 10.00 -8.26
N THR A 124 12.67 9.17 -8.48
CA THR A 124 14.01 9.59 -8.92
C THR A 124 14.45 8.77 -10.12
N GLU A 125 15.65 9.07 -10.65
CA GLU A 125 16.27 8.26 -11.71
C GLU A 125 16.54 6.81 -11.27
N LYS A 126 16.64 6.52 -9.97
CA LYS A 126 17.07 5.20 -9.46
C LYS A 126 15.99 4.49 -8.64
N GLU A 127 15.08 5.22 -8.03
CA GLU A 127 14.09 4.68 -7.10
C GLU A 127 12.69 5.24 -7.36
N LEU A 128 11.71 4.35 -7.25
CA LEU A 128 10.28 4.65 -7.27
C LEU A 128 9.72 4.19 -5.93
N VAL A 129 9.20 5.12 -5.15
CA VAL A 129 8.54 4.84 -3.87
C VAL A 129 7.06 5.13 -4.05
N VAL A 130 6.24 4.11 -3.84
CA VAL A 130 4.79 4.20 -3.96
C VAL A 130 4.12 3.69 -2.69
N LYS A 131 2.87 4.10 -2.49
CA LYS A 131 1.95 3.49 -1.53
C LYS A 131 0.60 3.30 -2.18
N THR A 132 -0.26 2.47 -1.60
CA THR A 132 -1.64 2.31 -2.06
C THR A 132 -2.38 3.65 -2.00
N ALA A 133 -3.01 4.06 -3.11
CA ALA A 133 -3.86 5.24 -3.14
C ALA A 133 -5.28 4.85 -2.72
N LEU A 134 -5.68 5.30 -1.54
CA LEU A 134 -7.02 5.08 -1.00
C LEU A 134 -8.00 6.10 -1.58
N THR A 135 -9.19 5.63 -1.91
CA THR A 135 -10.36 6.46 -2.19
C THR A 135 -10.78 7.23 -0.94
N GLU A 136 -11.52 8.33 -1.12
CA GLU A 136 -12.07 9.09 0.02
C GLU A 136 -12.96 8.21 0.93
N ARG A 137 -13.70 7.27 0.33
CA ARG A 137 -14.50 6.30 1.08
C ARG A 137 -13.63 5.39 1.96
N GLU A 138 -12.54 4.87 1.42
CA GLU A 138 -11.63 3.99 2.18
C GLU A 138 -10.92 4.75 3.30
N LYS A 139 -10.48 6.00 3.06
CA LYS A 139 -9.89 6.85 4.11
C LYS A 139 -10.87 7.11 5.25
N GLU A 140 -12.12 7.48 4.93
CA GLU A 140 -13.15 7.71 5.96
C GLU A 140 -13.49 6.42 6.72
N HIS A 141 -13.54 5.28 6.02
CA HIS A 141 -13.74 3.99 6.67
C HIS A 141 -12.57 3.62 7.61
N GLN A 142 -11.32 3.89 7.22
CA GLN A 142 -10.16 3.69 8.09
C GLN A 142 -10.21 4.56 9.35
N GLU A 143 -10.64 5.82 9.24
CA GLU A 143 -10.84 6.68 10.41
C GLU A 143 -11.94 6.13 11.34
N LEU A 144 -13.02 5.56 10.80
CA LEU A 144 -14.03 4.86 11.63
C LEU A 144 -13.44 3.66 12.37
N LEU A 145 -12.64 2.82 11.70
CA LEU A 145 -11.98 1.68 12.33
C LEU A 145 -11.02 2.11 13.45
N LYS A 146 -10.30 3.21 13.24
CA LYS A 146 -9.41 3.81 14.24
C LYS A 146 -10.21 4.35 15.44
N MET A 147 -11.30 5.07 15.21
CA MET A 147 -12.18 5.55 16.28
C MET A 147 -12.76 4.38 17.08
N TYR A 148 -13.21 3.32 16.41
CA TYR A 148 -13.67 2.08 17.04
C TYR A 148 -12.59 1.45 17.93
N SER A 149 -11.40 1.25 17.36
CA SER A 149 -10.27 0.68 18.08
C SER A 149 -9.93 1.45 19.35
N ILE A 150 -9.93 2.80 19.29
CA ILE A 150 -9.61 3.64 20.45
C ILE A 150 -10.56 3.38 21.62
N PHE A 151 -11.89 3.46 21.39
CA PHE A 151 -12.82 3.26 22.51
C PHE A 151 -12.88 1.79 22.92
N HIS A 152 -12.75 0.85 21.99
CA HIS A 152 -12.69 -0.57 22.30
C HIS A 152 -11.52 -0.89 23.23
N THR A 153 -10.32 -0.38 22.93
CA THR A 153 -9.15 -0.54 23.80
C THR A 153 -9.37 0.04 25.19
N ILE A 154 -10.04 1.19 25.30
CA ILE A 154 -10.40 1.77 26.60
C ILE A 154 -11.38 0.87 27.35
N ALA A 155 -12.40 0.37 26.68
CA ALA A 155 -13.42 -0.52 27.25
C ALA A 155 -12.81 -1.82 27.79
N THR A 156 -11.81 -2.38 27.09
CA THR A 156 -11.12 -3.61 27.47
C THR A 156 -9.85 -3.39 28.31
N SER A 157 -9.61 -2.17 28.80
CA SER A 157 -8.35 -1.82 29.49
C SER A 157 -8.27 -2.30 30.95
N LYS A 158 -9.37 -2.82 31.51
CA LYS A 158 -9.48 -3.26 32.91
C LYS A 158 -9.88 -4.73 32.98
N THR A 159 -9.32 -5.45 33.95
CA THR A 159 -9.75 -6.81 34.31
C THR A 159 -11.10 -6.77 35.03
N CYS A 160 -12.00 -7.68 34.67
CA CYS A 160 -13.30 -7.85 35.31
C CYS A 160 -13.19 -8.84 36.48
N GLU A 161 -13.29 -8.33 37.71
CA GLU A 161 -13.36 -9.15 38.93
C GLU A 161 -14.75 -9.10 39.58
N ASN A 162 -15.41 -7.94 39.51
CA ASN A 162 -16.75 -7.72 40.05
C ASN A 162 -17.63 -7.03 39.01
N SER A 163 -18.72 -7.67 38.59
CA SER A 163 -19.62 -7.12 37.56
C SER A 163 -20.31 -5.81 37.98
N ASN A 164 -20.44 -5.54 39.28
CA ASN A 164 -20.99 -4.28 39.77
C ASN A 164 -20.10 -3.06 39.44
N ASP A 165 -18.82 -3.29 39.20
CA ASP A 165 -17.87 -2.26 38.77
C ASP A 165 -17.94 -1.98 37.26
N TRP A 166 -18.86 -2.61 36.54
CA TRP A 166 -19.02 -2.49 35.10
C TRP A 166 -20.39 -1.94 34.74
N ALA A 167 -20.44 -1.28 33.59
CA ALA A 167 -21.66 -0.84 32.93
C ALA A 167 -21.54 -1.13 31.44
N TYR A 168 -22.61 -0.91 30.68
CA TYR A 168 -22.59 -1.03 29.24
C TYR A 168 -23.27 0.16 28.56
N THR A 169 -22.92 0.40 27.31
CA THR A 169 -23.54 1.42 26.46
C THR A 169 -23.70 0.87 25.05
N ASN A 170 -24.64 1.41 24.29
CA ASN A 170 -24.76 1.13 22.87
C ASN A 170 -23.70 1.91 22.07
N TYR A 171 -23.26 1.37 20.94
CA TYR A 171 -22.30 2.05 20.06
C TYR A 171 -22.69 1.89 18.60
N GLY A 172 -22.20 2.82 17.78
CA GLY A 172 -22.38 2.80 16.34
C GLY A 172 -23.78 3.15 15.88
N SER A 173 -23.93 3.26 14.57
CA SER A 173 -25.16 3.51 13.85
C SER A 173 -25.23 2.58 12.64
N LYS A 174 -26.15 1.63 12.64
CA LYS A 174 -26.47 0.83 11.46
C LYS A 174 -27.05 1.72 10.37
N ALA A 175 -26.85 1.36 9.10
CA ALA A 175 -27.32 2.17 7.98
C ALA A 175 -28.86 2.23 7.87
N CYS A 176 -29.56 1.17 8.30
CA CYS A 176 -31.02 1.14 8.43
C CYS A 176 -31.56 1.89 9.66
N GLY A 177 -30.69 2.36 10.56
CA GLY A 177 -31.04 2.90 11.87
C GLY A 177 -30.80 1.93 13.04
N GLY A 178 -30.64 2.48 14.24
CA GLY A 178 -30.30 1.73 15.46
C GLY A 178 -28.78 1.57 15.65
N SER A 179 -28.38 1.07 16.82
CA SER A 179 -26.95 0.86 17.15
C SER A 179 -26.39 -0.40 16.49
N GLN A 180 -25.07 -0.43 16.30
CA GLN A 180 -24.35 -1.65 15.88
C GLN A 180 -24.44 -2.73 16.97
N GLY A 181 -24.31 -2.33 18.23
CA GLY A 181 -24.39 -3.24 19.36
C GLY A 181 -24.15 -2.55 20.69
N TYR A 182 -23.74 -3.34 21.68
CA TYR A 182 -23.43 -2.88 23.02
C TYR A 182 -21.98 -3.21 23.39
N ILE A 183 -21.37 -2.35 24.21
CA ILE A 183 -20.01 -2.54 24.73
C ILE A 183 -20.00 -2.34 26.24
N ALA A 184 -19.40 -3.30 26.96
CA ALA A 184 -19.18 -3.22 28.40
C ALA A 184 -17.93 -2.38 28.70
N TYR A 185 -17.96 -1.59 29.76
CA TYR A 185 -16.82 -0.78 30.21
C TYR A 185 -16.78 -0.70 31.74
N SER A 186 -15.58 -0.57 32.31
CA SER A 186 -15.41 -0.42 33.75
C SER A 186 -15.77 1.00 34.19
N LYS A 187 -16.49 1.12 35.30
CA LYS A 187 -16.82 2.41 35.96
C LYS A 187 -15.58 3.12 36.53
N LYS A 188 -14.42 2.44 36.56
CA LYS A 188 -13.14 2.94 37.10
C LYS A 188 -12.25 3.63 36.04
N ILE A 189 -12.71 3.73 34.79
CA ILE A 189 -12.04 4.52 33.74
C ILE A 189 -12.55 5.97 33.75
N ASP A 190 -11.98 6.84 32.91
CA ASP A 190 -12.65 8.11 32.57
C ASP A 190 -13.91 7.83 31.75
N VAL A 191 -15.02 7.61 32.45
CA VAL A 191 -16.32 7.28 31.86
C VAL A 191 -16.78 8.39 30.91
N SER A 192 -16.60 9.65 31.28
CA SER A 192 -17.05 10.79 30.48
C SER A 192 -16.30 10.88 29.15
N GLY A 193 -14.97 10.75 29.17
CA GLY A 193 -14.14 10.73 27.98
C GLY A 193 -14.37 9.50 27.12
N PHE A 194 -14.60 8.33 27.74
CA PHE A 194 -14.96 7.11 27.03
C PHE A 194 -16.30 7.25 26.29
N LEU A 195 -17.37 7.66 26.99
CA LEU A 195 -18.69 7.83 26.38
C LEU A 195 -18.68 8.88 25.28
N LYS A 196 -17.85 9.93 25.41
CA LYS A 196 -17.69 10.92 24.35
C LYS A 196 -17.08 10.33 23.08
N LYS A 197 -16.12 9.41 23.20
CA LYS A 197 -15.53 8.72 22.05
C LYS A 197 -16.53 7.79 21.37
N VAL A 198 -17.34 7.07 22.15
CA VAL A 198 -18.44 6.25 21.62
C VAL A 198 -19.43 7.11 20.86
N GLU A 199 -19.87 8.24 21.42
CA GLU A 199 -20.79 9.18 20.77
C GLU A 199 -20.22 9.72 19.46
N ASN A 200 -18.95 10.13 19.46
CA ASN A 200 -18.30 10.65 18.26
C ASN A 200 -18.21 9.59 17.16
N TYR A 201 -17.87 8.34 17.51
CA TYR A 201 -17.88 7.22 16.55
C TYR A 201 -19.28 7.00 15.97
N THR A 202 -20.31 6.92 16.83
CA THR A 202 -21.70 6.73 16.40
C THR A 202 -22.16 7.79 15.40
N LYS A 203 -21.83 9.06 15.65
CA LYS A 203 -22.14 10.17 14.74
C LYS A 203 -21.37 10.09 13.42
N ALA A 204 -20.09 9.75 13.49
CA ALA A 204 -19.25 9.61 12.31
C ALA A 204 -19.70 8.44 11.43
N GLU A 205 -20.10 7.31 12.03
CA GLU A 205 -20.61 6.15 11.30
C GLU A 205 -21.96 6.44 10.63
N ASP A 206 -22.88 7.12 11.32
CA ASP A 206 -24.15 7.59 10.73
C ASP A 206 -23.92 8.49 9.51
N PHE A 207 -22.99 9.45 9.64
CA PHE A 207 -22.62 10.33 8.52
C PHE A 207 -22.01 9.55 7.35
N TYR A 208 -21.07 8.64 7.63
CA TYR A 208 -20.45 7.78 6.62
C TYR A 208 -21.48 6.93 5.88
N ASN A 209 -22.43 6.33 6.61
CA ASN A 209 -23.48 5.50 6.02
C ASN A 209 -24.37 6.29 5.06
N LYS A 210 -24.77 7.50 5.45
CA LYS A 210 -25.57 8.42 4.62
C LYS A 210 -24.79 8.90 3.40
N LYS A 211 -23.53 9.30 3.60
CA LYS A 211 -22.67 9.83 2.54
C LYS A 211 -22.41 8.80 1.44
N TRP A 212 -22.15 7.55 1.81
CA TRP A 212 -21.76 6.49 0.86
C TRP A 212 -22.89 5.52 0.50
N GLY A 213 -24.13 5.80 0.92
CA GLY A 213 -25.30 4.96 0.62
C GLY A 213 -25.14 3.52 1.11
N ILE A 214 -24.54 3.35 2.29
CA ILE A 214 -24.32 2.02 2.87
C ILE A 214 -25.68 1.38 3.15
N VAL A 215 -25.78 0.06 2.92
CA VAL A 215 -26.98 -0.72 3.23
C VAL A 215 -26.61 -1.75 4.30
N SER A 216 -27.49 -1.93 5.28
CA SER A 216 -27.35 -2.92 6.35
C SER A 216 -28.67 -3.63 6.60
N THR A 217 -28.63 -4.71 7.37
CA THR A 217 -29.82 -5.38 7.91
C THR A 217 -30.55 -4.49 8.92
N CYS A 218 -31.88 -4.61 8.98
CA CYS A 218 -32.77 -3.83 9.86
C CYS A 218 -33.03 -4.48 11.24
N ASP A 219 -32.21 -5.44 11.64
CA ASP A 219 -32.32 -6.09 12.94
C ASP A 219 -31.84 -5.16 14.07
N ILE A 220 -32.57 -5.18 15.18
CA ILE A 220 -32.22 -4.42 16.38
C ILE A 220 -31.44 -5.35 17.31
N PRO A 221 -30.20 -5.01 17.69
CA PRO A 221 -29.45 -5.84 18.63
C PRO A 221 -30.21 -5.93 19.96
N PRO A 222 -30.42 -7.15 20.52
CA PRO A 222 -31.12 -7.32 21.78
C PRO A 222 -30.38 -6.56 22.88
N LYS A 223 -31.12 -5.94 23.80
CA LYS A 223 -30.51 -5.21 24.92
C LYS A 223 -29.94 -6.20 25.94
N PRO A 224 -28.69 -6.03 26.41
CA PRO A 224 -28.14 -6.87 27.46
C PRO A 224 -28.96 -6.81 28.75
N THR A 225 -29.18 -7.97 29.38
CA THR A 225 -29.85 -8.10 30.68
C THR A 225 -28.89 -7.88 31.85
N ASN A 226 -27.64 -8.35 31.74
CA ASN A 226 -26.61 -8.19 32.77
C ASN A 226 -25.18 -8.25 32.20
N ILE A 227 -24.18 -8.00 33.06
CA ILE A 227 -22.75 -8.23 32.81
C ILE A 227 -22.25 -9.33 33.76
N GLU A 228 -21.46 -10.26 33.25
CA GLU A 228 -20.72 -11.25 34.05
C GLU A 228 -19.21 -11.12 33.81
N CYS A 229 -18.42 -11.33 34.87
CA CYS A 229 -16.98 -11.47 34.72
C CYS A 229 -16.63 -12.94 34.44
N VAL A 230 -16.18 -13.24 33.22
CA VAL A 230 -15.75 -14.58 32.81
C VAL A 230 -14.27 -14.52 32.45
N ASN A 231 -13.43 -15.23 33.19
CA ASN A 231 -11.97 -15.27 32.98
C ASN A 231 -11.32 -13.87 32.91
N GLY A 232 -11.74 -12.95 33.78
CA GLY A 232 -11.21 -11.59 33.80
C GLY A 232 -11.77 -10.65 32.72
N VAL A 233 -12.73 -11.11 31.89
CA VAL A 233 -13.37 -10.33 30.83
C VAL A 233 -14.82 -10.05 31.17
N ALA A 234 -15.27 -8.81 30.94
CA ALA A 234 -16.69 -8.45 31.09
C ALA A 234 -17.49 -8.93 29.88
N VAL A 235 -18.40 -9.87 30.10
CA VAL A 235 -19.25 -10.49 29.08
C VAL A 235 -20.69 -10.01 29.25
N LEU A 236 -21.29 -9.50 28.17
CA LEU A 236 -22.69 -9.11 28.12
C LEU A 236 -23.58 -10.37 28.04
N LYS A 237 -24.63 -10.42 28.86
CA LYS A 237 -25.68 -11.44 28.79
C LYS A 237 -26.94 -10.86 28.16
N TYR A 238 -27.62 -11.67 27.35
CA TYR A 238 -28.83 -11.31 26.62
C TYR A 238 -29.95 -12.23 27.07
#